data_AF-A0A842NJ99-F1
#
_entry.id   AF-A0A842NJ99-F1
#
_cell.length_a   1.000
_cell.length_b   1.000
_cell.length_c   1.000
_cell.angle_alpha   90.00
_cell.angle_beta   90.00
_cell.angle_gamma   90.00
#
_symmetry.space_group_name_H-M   'P 1'
#
loop_
_entity.id
_entity.type
_entity.pdbx_description
1 polymer ?
#
loop_
_entity_poly.entity_id
_entity_poly.type
_entity_poly.pdbx_seq_one_letter_code
_entity_poly.pdbx_strand_id
1 'polypeptide(L)'
;MANKEQKVEIENPWAIYSGVMFPIGVGKVLREYSKGDVTIQYSEGQMYPPESWDGKYVERFSTIVDAAKNYFGRQGEYHSLGRLAESLANRFPSEKECLAELLE
;
A
#
# COMPACT_ATOMS: atom_id res chain seq x y z
N MET A 1 3.30 27.85 -15.31
CA MET A 1 3.30 26.74 -16.29
C MET A 1 2.75 25.52 -15.59
N ALA A 2 1.55 25.06 -15.93
CA ALA A 2 0.99 23.85 -15.36
C ALA A 2 1.78 22.65 -15.92
N ASN A 3 2.63 22.04 -15.09
CA ASN A 3 3.24 20.76 -15.43
C ASN A 3 2.08 19.77 -15.64
N LYS A 4 1.84 19.38 -16.89
CA LYS A 4 1.02 18.21 -17.20
C LYS A 4 1.71 17.03 -16.53
N GLU A 5 1.20 16.60 -15.39
CA GLU A 5 1.64 15.39 -14.72
C GLU A 5 1.47 14.24 -15.70
N GLN A 6 2.59 13.78 -16.27
CA GLN A 6 2.60 12.58 -17.08
C GLN A 6 2.14 11.45 -16.17
N LYS A 7 0.99 10.86 -16.50
CA LYS A 7 0.42 9.74 -15.77
C LYS A 7 1.27 8.51 -16.11
N VAL A 8 2.38 8.35 -15.40
CA VAL A 8 3.23 7.16 -15.50
C VAL A 8 2.40 5.99 -14.97
N GLU A 9 2.29 4.94 -15.78
CA GLU A 9 1.66 3.70 -15.36
C GLU A 9 2.48 3.08 -14.24
N ILE A 10 1.85 2.85 -13.08
CA ILE A 10 2.54 2.29 -11.91
C ILE A 10 2.40 0.78 -11.97
N GLU A 11 3.45 0.10 -12.44
CA GLU A 11 3.46 -1.36 -12.64
C GLU A 11 3.26 -2.16 -11.34
N ASN A 12 3.74 -1.62 -10.20
CA ASN A 12 3.61 -2.24 -8.87
C ASN A 12 2.93 -1.26 -7.92
N PRO A 13 1.58 -1.16 -7.97
CA PRO A 13 0.84 -0.11 -7.29
C PRO A 13 0.72 -0.37 -5.79
N TRP A 14 0.94 -1.60 -5.30
CA TRP A 14 0.82 -1.90 -3.88
C TRP A 14 2.14 -1.70 -3.17
N ALA A 15 2.09 -1.24 -1.94
CA ALA A 15 3.28 -0.93 -1.18
C ALA A 15 3.17 -1.24 0.29
N ILE A 16 4.26 -1.73 0.87
CA ILE A 16 4.53 -1.63 2.30
C ILE A 16 5.42 -0.40 2.50
N TYR A 17 4.96 0.53 3.33
CA TYR A 17 5.76 1.68 3.74
C TYR A 17 6.21 1.48 5.18
N SER A 18 7.47 1.83 5.45
CA SER A 18 8.13 1.55 6.72
C SER A 18 8.84 2.77 7.28
N GLY A 19 8.95 2.81 8.61
CA GLY A 19 10.01 3.57 9.27
C GLY A 19 11.27 2.71 9.36
N VAL A 20 12.36 3.26 9.87
CA VAL A 20 13.70 2.62 9.93
C VAL A 20 13.72 1.22 10.57
N MET A 21 12.76 0.86 11.43
CA MET A 21 12.77 -0.42 12.17
C MET A 21 11.60 -1.36 11.89
N PHE A 22 10.42 -0.88 11.49
CA PHE A 22 9.24 -1.73 11.29
C PHE A 22 8.34 -1.19 10.18
N PRO A 23 7.67 -2.08 9.42
CA PRO A 23 6.66 -1.63 8.47
C PRO A 23 5.50 -0.97 9.21
N ILE A 24 5.02 0.16 8.69
CA ILE A 24 3.95 0.95 9.31
C ILE A 24 2.60 0.50 8.76
N GLY A 25 2.53 0.21 7.46
CA GLY A 25 1.30 -0.25 6.85
C GLY A 25 1.43 -0.65 5.39
N VAL A 26 0.30 -1.08 4.85
CA VAL A 26 0.09 -1.37 3.43
C VAL A 26 -0.77 -0.25 2.83
N GLY A 27 -0.43 0.18 1.62
CA GLY A 27 -1.17 1.20 0.87
C GLY A 27 -0.94 1.09 -0.65
N LYS A 28 -1.61 1.97 -1.40
CA LYS A 28 -1.58 2.03 -2.86
C LYS A 28 -0.82 3.26 -3.31
N VAL A 29 0.20 3.10 -4.14
CA VAL A 29 0.96 4.20 -4.70
C VAL A 29 0.17 4.83 -5.84
N LEU A 30 0.00 6.14 -5.75
CA LEU A 30 -0.72 6.93 -6.74
C LEU A 30 0.20 7.67 -7.69
N ARG A 31 1.39 8.03 -7.22
CA ARG A 31 2.37 8.83 -7.95
C ARG A 31 3.78 8.48 -7.51
N GLU A 32 4.70 8.61 -8.45
CA GLU A 32 6.13 8.49 -8.25
C GLU A 32 6.82 9.68 -8.90
N TYR A 33 7.70 10.33 -8.14
CA TYR A 33 8.46 11.47 -8.58
C TYR A 33 9.89 11.04 -8.93
N SER A 34 10.51 11.73 -9.88
CA SER A 34 11.87 11.42 -10.36
C SER A 34 12.96 11.48 -9.30
N LYS A 35 12.69 12.05 -8.12
CA LYS A 35 13.60 12.10 -6.98
C LYS A 35 13.49 10.90 -6.03
N GLY A 36 12.65 9.91 -6.37
CA GLY A 36 12.42 8.72 -5.55
C GLY A 36 11.32 8.89 -4.51
N ASP A 37 10.65 10.04 -4.45
CA ASP A 37 9.49 10.24 -3.58
C ASP A 37 8.25 9.57 -4.18
N VAL A 38 7.49 8.86 -3.36
CA VAL A 38 6.25 8.20 -3.77
C VAL A 38 5.09 8.67 -2.90
N THR A 39 3.92 8.83 -3.52
CA THR A 39 2.70 9.22 -2.80
C THR A 39 1.81 8.02 -2.57
N ILE A 40 1.49 7.72 -1.32
CA ILE A 40 0.78 6.51 -0.91
C ILE A 40 -0.60 6.86 -0.36
N GLN A 41 -1.61 6.23 -0.93
CA GLN A 41 -2.98 6.19 -0.42
C GLN A 41 -3.12 5.06 0.59
N TYR A 42 -3.77 5.34 1.72
CA TYR A 42 -3.97 4.39 2.81
C TYR A 42 -5.37 3.79 2.82
N SER A 43 -6.34 4.51 2.24
CA SER A 43 -7.68 3.99 1.97
C SER A 43 -8.33 4.71 0.79
N GLU A 44 -9.18 3.98 0.07
CA GLU A 44 -10.13 4.56 -0.88
C GLU A 44 -11.06 5.53 -0.15
N GLY A 45 -11.32 6.68 -0.78
CA GLY A 45 -12.16 7.72 -0.18
C GLY A 45 -11.60 8.38 1.08
N GLN A 46 -10.29 8.25 1.37
CA GLN A 46 -9.68 8.95 2.52
C GLN A 46 -9.96 10.46 2.46
N MET A 47 -10.36 11.05 3.60
CA MET A 47 -10.65 12.48 3.71
C MET A 47 -9.41 13.36 3.58
N TYR A 48 -8.28 12.87 4.09
CA TYR A 48 -7.01 13.61 4.07
C TYR A 48 -6.20 13.24 2.84
N PRO A 49 -5.38 14.17 2.32
CA PRO A 49 -4.50 13.88 1.20
C PRO A 49 -3.58 12.69 1.48
N PRO A 50 -3.27 11.88 0.46
CA PRO A 50 -2.20 10.88 0.50
C PRO A 50 -0.87 11.49 0.94
N GLU A 51 -0.04 10.71 1.63
CA GLU A 51 1.24 11.20 2.15
C GLU A 51 2.39 10.82 1.21
N SER A 52 3.44 11.65 1.22
CA SER A 52 4.68 11.38 0.48
C SER A 52 5.68 10.64 1.36
N TRP A 53 6.27 9.60 0.79
CA TRP A 53 7.30 8.76 1.39
C TRP A 53 8.56 8.80 0.55
N ASP A 54 9.72 8.75 1.20
CA ASP A 54 10.98 8.44 0.53
C ASP A 54 10.92 6.98 0.05
N GLY A 55 11.01 6.77 -1.26
CA GLY A 55 10.86 5.46 -1.91
C GLY A 55 11.85 4.42 -1.41
N LYS A 56 12.98 4.82 -0.79
CA LYS A 56 13.91 3.86 -0.16
C LYS A 56 13.30 3.10 1.02
N TYR A 57 12.20 3.61 1.59
CA TYR A 57 11.46 2.97 2.67
C TYR A 57 10.14 2.33 2.21
N VAL A 58 9.96 2.22 0.90
CA VAL A 58 8.74 1.72 0.27
C VAL A 58 9.06 0.49 -0.56
N GLU A 59 8.51 -0.65 -0.16
CA GLU A 59 8.63 -1.90 -0.89
C GLU A 59 7.36 -2.12 -1.72
N ARG A 60 7.53 -2.45 -3.00
CA ARG A 60 6.45 -2.48 -4.00
C ARG A 60 6.02 -3.90 -4.34
N PHE A 61 4.73 -4.06 -4.61
CA PHE A 61 4.08 -5.31 -4.96
C PHE A 61 3.09 -5.07 -6.10
N SER A 62 2.89 -6.09 -6.92
CA SER A 62 1.91 -6.07 -8.01
C SER A 62 0.48 -6.18 -7.47
N THR A 63 0.28 -6.91 -6.36
CA THR A 63 -1.03 -7.15 -5.75
C THR A 63 -1.07 -6.74 -4.28
N ILE A 64 -2.27 -6.40 -3.80
CA ILE A 64 -2.51 -6.11 -2.38
C ILE A 64 -2.30 -7.36 -1.52
N VAL A 65 -2.56 -8.55 -2.09
CA VAL A 65 -2.41 -9.85 -1.42
C VAL A 65 -0.95 -10.11 -1.08
N ASP A 66 -0.04 -9.87 -2.03
CA ASP A 66 1.40 -10.05 -1.81
C ASP A 66 1.93 -9.05 -0.77
N ALA A 67 1.50 -7.80 -0.86
CA ALA A 67 1.83 -6.78 0.13
C ALA A 67 1.32 -7.16 1.53
N ALA A 68 0.09 -7.68 1.64
CA ALA A 68 -0.50 -8.11 2.90
C ALA A 68 0.25 -9.30 3.53
N LYS A 69 0.57 -10.33 2.73
CA LYS A 69 1.34 -11.50 3.18
C LYS A 69 2.73 -11.10 3.69
N ASN A 70 3.42 -10.24 2.94
CA ASN A 70 4.76 -9.78 3.32
C ASN A 70 4.70 -8.88 4.57
N TYR A 71 3.74 -7.96 4.67
CA TYR A 71 3.52 -7.14 5.85
C TYR A 71 3.24 -8.00 7.10
N PHE A 72 2.36 -8.98 6.95
CA PHE A 72 2.00 -9.92 8.02
C PHE A 72 3.22 -10.68 8.56
N GLY A 73 4.04 -11.23 7.66
CA GLY A 73 5.25 -11.96 8.04
C GLY A 73 6.27 -11.14 8.84
N ARG A 74 6.20 -9.80 8.80
CA ARG A 74 7.12 -8.89 9.49
C ARG A 74 6.60 -8.35 10.82
N GLN A 75 5.28 -8.28 11.03
CA GLN A 75 4.68 -7.73 12.26
C GLN A 75 4.74 -8.69 13.46
N GLY A 76 5.02 -9.97 13.23
CA GLY A 76 4.91 -10.99 14.28
C GLY A 76 3.45 -11.24 14.68
N GLU A 77 3.22 -12.32 15.44
CA GLU A 77 1.92 -12.99 15.64
C GLU A 77 0.81 -12.19 16.39
N TYR A 78 0.87 -10.86 16.46
CA TYR A 78 -0.08 -10.06 17.23
C TYR A 78 -1.49 -9.99 16.60
N HIS A 79 -1.62 -10.29 15.31
CA HIS A 79 -2.89 -10.35 14.58
C HIS A 79 -2.94 -11.61 13.71
N SER A 80 -4.14 -12.04 13.29
CA SER A 80 -4.28 -13.08 12.26
C SER A 80 -4.27 -12.44 10.86
N LEU A 81 -3.82 -13.20 9.86
CA LEU A 81 -3.82 -12.75 8.46
C LEU A 81 -5.24 -12.37 8.00
N GLY A 82 -6.26 -13.11 8.46
CA GLY A 82 -7.65 -12.80 8.17
C GLY A 82 -8.11 -11.44 8.71
N ARG A 83 -7.71 -11.05 9.93
CA ARG A 83 -8.01 -9.70 10.46
C ARG A 83 -7.34 -8.60 9.66
N LEU A 84 -6.11 -8.83 9.18
CA LEU A 84 -5.43 -7.91 8.29
C LEU A 84 -6.17 -7.79 6.96
N ALA A 85 -6.62 -8.91 6.38
CA ALA A 85 -7.38 -8.95 5.14
C ALA A 85 -8.71 -8.18 5.26
N GLU A 86 -9.48 -8.39 6.32
CA GLU A 86 -10.72 -7.64 6.60
C GLU A 86 -10.46 -6.13 6.73
N SER A 87 -9.41 -5.75 7.47
CA SER A 87 -9.01 -4.34 7.62
C SER A 87 -8.61 -3.71 6.30
N LEU A 88 -7.88 -4.44 5.45
CA LEU A 88 -7.50 -3.97 4.11
C LEU A 88 -8.71 -3.88 3.19
N ALA A 89 -9.66 -4.81 3.25
CA ALA A 89 -10.86 -4.81 2.43
C ALA A 89 -11.80 -3.64 2.77
N ASN A 90 -11.84 -3.23 4.04
CA ASN A 90 -12.56 -2.03 4.47
C ASN A 90 -11.89 -0.75 3.98
N ARG A 91 -10.54 -0.73 3.90
CA ARG A 91 -9.78 0.42 3.41
C ARG A 91 -9.75 0.50 1.89
N PHE A 92 -9.78 -0.63 1.20
CA PHE A 92 -9.73 -0.74 -0.26
C PHE A 92 -10.87 -1.64 -0.76
N PRO A 93 -12.12 -1.15 -0.73
CA PRO A 93 -13.28 -1.94 -1.17
C PRO A 93 -13.17 -2.45 -2.61
N SER A 94 -12.46 -1.73 -3.50
CA SER A 94 -12.25 -2.19 -4.88
C SER A 94 -11.40 -3.47 -4.98
N GLU A 95 -10.67 -3.83 -3.93
CA GLU A 95 -9.78 -4.99 -3.88
C GLU A 95 -10.34 -6.11 -2.98
N LYS A 96 -11.58 -5.98 -2.52
CA LYS A 96 -12.21 -6.90 -1.56
C LYS A 96 -12.24 -8.35 -2.05
N GLU A 97 -12.47 -8.57 -3.35
CA GLU A 97 -12.50 -9.91 -3.94
C GLU A 97 -11.11 -10.57 -3.89
N CYS A 98 -10.06 -9.84 -4.28
CA CYS A 98 -8.68 -10.33 -4.20
C CYS A 98 -8.27 -10.64 -2.76
N LEU A 99 -8.67 -9.81 -1.79
CA LEU A 99 -8.35 -10.02 -0.38
C LEU A 99 -9.12 -11.19 0.25
N ALA A 100 -10.23 -11.64 -0.34
CA ALA A 100 -10.98 -12.79 0.16
C ALA A 100 -10.13 -14.09 0.12
N GLU A 101 -9.15 -14.17 -0.78
CA GLU A 101 -8.18 -15.27 -0.87
C GLU A 101 -7.34 -15.46 0.41
N LEU A 102 -7.30 -14.45 1.30
CA LEU A 102 -6.58 -14.49 2.57
C LEU A 102 -7.46 -14.97 3.75
N LEU A 103 -8.74 -15.23 3.50
CA LEU A 103 -9.73 -15.67 4.51
C LEU A 103 -10.02 -17.18 4.45
N GLU A 104 -9.55 -17.87 3.42
CA GLU A 104 -9.65 -19.32 3.22
C GLU A 104 -8.49 -20.07 3.90
#